data_AF-A0A9X3ZIS4-F1
#
_entry.id   AF-A0A9X3ZIS4-F1
#
_cell.length_a   1.000
_cell.length_b   1.000
_cell.length_c   1.000
_cell.angle_alpha   90.00
_cell.angle_beta   90.00
_cell.angle_gamma   90.00
#
_symmetry.space_group_name_H-M   'P 1'
#
loop_
_entity.id
_entity.type
_entity.pdbx_description
1 polymer ?
#
loop_
_entity_poly.entity_id
_entity_poly.type
_entity_poly.pdbx_seq_one_letter_code
_entity_poly.pdbx_strand_id
1 'polypeptide(L)'
;MSILEMTKQRCPELAGFLEGCCTAPLNFDGDHPIEHSRHNHIHLWALEWWADHHSWIDLEYRLEFVREIFKHWRVRIKGMPPYQDRGYRLYLYEAMAPTISVVAETPFGFPYSGQPTFVAQRREIMELYLDRSWISNFDFEPFEFSGKALLDQIEKSSGSIGKPTANALGIKVGALRTLIEQMGLQSSVNEIRKKYKRRPARFSDEEEYLHKYRIHEQRIEPGFA
;
A
#
# COMPACT_ATOMS: atom_id res chain seq x y z
N MET A 1 11.62 11.34 20.30
CA MET A 1 10.92 11.94 19.15
C MET A 1 10.24 10.81 18.41
N SER A 2 8.93 10.91 18.15
CA SER A 2 8.23 9.89 17.36
C SER A 2 8.71 9.91 15.91
N ILE A 3 8.59 8.78 15.20
CA ILE A 3 8.92 8.74 13.77
C ILE A 3 8.10 9.78 12.99
N LEU A 4 6.82 9.94 13.33
CA LEU A 4 5.94 10.91 12.69
C LEU A 4 6.42 12.35 12.85
N GLU A 5 6.84 12.76 14.06
CA GLU A 5 7.41 14.10 14.27
C GLU A 5 8.69 14.32 13.46
N MET A 6 9.57 13.30 13.42
CA MET A 6 10.79 13.36 12.63
C MET A 6 10.47 13.48 11.13
N THR A 7 9.53 12.67 10.63
CA THR A 7 9.10 12.72 9.23
C THR A 7 8.49 14.07 8.89
N LYS A 8 7.64 14.64 9.76
CA LYS A 8 7.04 15.98 9.54
C LYS A 8 8.09 17.08 9.37
N GLN A 9 9.19 17.01 10.13
CA GLN A 9 10.27 18.00 10.04
C GLN A 9 11.10 17.85 8.76
N ARG A 10 11.25 16.64 8.23
CA ARG A 10 12.14 16.34 7.10
C ARG A 10 11.43 16.26 5.75
N CYS A 11 10.24 15.68 5.71
CA CYS A 11 9.44 15.44 4.51
C CYS A 11 7.94 15.43 4.90
N PRO A 12 7.27 16.60 4.93
CA PRO A 12 5.86 16.73 5.27
C PRO A 12 4.94 15.85 4.43
N GLU A 13 5.26 15.63 3.16
CA GLU A 13 4.51 14.79 2.23
C GLU A 13 4.54 13.32 2.65
N LEU A 14 5.72 12.80 2.99
CA LEU A 14 5.87 11.44 3.51
C LEU A 14 5.19 11.29 4.89
N ALA A 15 5.18 12.36 5.70
CA ALA A 15 4.46 12.35 6.97
C ALA A 15 2.95 12.25 6.76
N GLY A 16 2.40 13.00 5.80
CA GLY A 16 0.99 12.90 5.42
C GLY A 16 0.64 11.50 4.90
N PHE A 17 1.53 10.88 4.13
CA PHE A 17 1.35 9.48 3.70
C PHE A 17 1.38 8.51 4.89
N LEU A 18 2.32 8.66 5.83
CA LEU A 18 2.39 7.84 7.04
C LEU A 18 1.10 7.96 7.89
N GLU A 19 0.63 9.18 8.12
CA GLU A 19 -0.63 9.43 8.85
C GLU A 19 -1.82 8.79 8.13
N GLY A 20 -1.89 8.93 6.80
CA GLY A 20 -2.88 8.28 5.97
C GLY A 20 -2.87 6.76 6.13
N CYS A 21 -1.68 6.14 6.15
CA CYS A 21 -1.55 4.70 6.39
C CYS A 21 -2.05 4.30 7.79
N CYS A 22 -1.63 5.04 8.84
CA CYS A 22 -2.04 4.77 10.22
C CYS A 22 -3.56 4.90 10.43
N THR A 23 -4.19 5.83 9.72
CA THR A 23 -5.61 6.17 9.85
C THR A 23 -6.52 5.57 8.79
N ALA A 24 -5.95 4.84 7.81
CA ALA A 24 -6.68 4.19 6.74
C ALA A 24 -7.90 3.40 7.28
N PRO A 25 -9.09 3.53 6.70
CA PRO A 25 -10.25 2.72 7.10
C PRO A 25 -9.90 1.23 7.05
N LEU A 26 -10.30 0.49 8.07
CA LEU A 26 -10.15 -0.95 8.10
C LEU A 26 -11.52 -1.57 7.91
N ASN A 27 -11.64 -2.56 7.03
CA ASN A 27 -12.87 -3.30 6.79
C ASN A 27 -12.61 -4.81 6.87
N PHE A 28 -13.46 -5.51 7.61
CA PHE A 28 -13.43 -6.96 7.78
C PHE A 28 -14.76 -7.60 7.36
N ASP A 29 -15.47 -6.98 6.41
CA ASP A 29 -16.64 -7.55 5.77
C ASP A 29 -16.23 -8.68 4.83
N GLY A 30 -16.93 -9.81 4.95
CA GLY A 30 -16.66 -11.02 4.16
C GLY A 30 -16.29 -12.22 5.03
N ASP A 31 -16.33 -13.41 4.43
CA ASP A 31 -15.91 -14.65 5.10
C ASP A 31 -14.47 -15.05 4.74
N HIS A 32 -13.96 -14.56 3.60
CA HIS A 32 -12.64 -14.91 3.10
C HIS A 32 -11.59 -13.83 3.44
N PRO A 33 -10.39 -14.19 3.93
CA PRO A 33 -9.33 -13.24 4.28
C PRO A 33 -8.91 -12.33 3.13
N ILE A 34 -9.02 -12.80 1.89
CA ILE A 34 -8.71 -12.00 0.69
C ILE A 34 -9.65 -10.81 0.51
N GLU A 35 -10.91 -10.94 0.94
CA GLU A 35 -11.90 -9.86 0.87
C GLU A 35 -11.51 -8.73 1.83
N HIS A 36 -11.10 -9.09 3.06
CA HIS A 36 -10.55 -8.13 4.02
C HIS A 36 -9.28 -7.46 3.48
N SER A 37 -8.36 -8.26 2.92
CA SER A 37 -7.09 -7.72 2.43
C SER A 37 -7.29 -6.74 1.28
N ARG A 38 -8.30 -6.91 0.42
CA ARG A 38 -8.59 -5.94 -0.64
C ARG A 38 -8.92 -4.56 -0.10
N HIS A 39 -9.50 -4.49 1.10
CA HIS A 39 -9.82 -3.23 1.77
C HIS A 39 -8.70 -2.70 2.66
N ASN A 40 -7.81 -3.59 3.12
CA ASN A 40 -6.84 -3.29 4.17
C ASN A 40 -5.38 -3.40 3.72
N HIS A 41 -5.11 -3.54 2.43
CA HIS A 41 -3.74 -3.55 1.91
C HIS A 41 -3.27 -2.14 1.56
N ILE A 42 -1.99 -1.85 1.84
CA ILE A 42 -1.34 -0.61 1.44
C ILE A 42 0.04 -0.95 0.90
N HIS A 43 0.29 -0.56 -0.35
CA HIS A 43 1.63 -0.52 -0.92
C HIS A 43 2.37 0.69 -0.35
N LEU A 44 3.53 0.49 0.28
CA LEU A 44 4.33 1.57 0.84
C LEU A 44 5.18 2.26 -0.24
N TRP A 45 4.58 2.53 -1.40
CA TRP A 45 5.24 3.12 -2.56
C TRP A 45 5.90 4.46 -2.24
N ALA A 46 5.24 5.32 -1.44
CA ALA A 46 5.75 6.64 -1.14
C ALA A 46 7.00 6.57 -0.25
N LEU A 47 7.07 5.57 0.65
CA LEU A 47 8.26 5.33 1.46
C LEU A 47 9.47 5.06 0.57
N GLU A 48 9.34 4.14 -0.39
CA GLU A 48 10.46 3.80 -1.28
C GLU A 48 10.75 4.89 -2.31
N TRP A 49 9.72 5.58 -2.82
CA TRP A 49 9.91 6.75 -3.67
C TRP A 49 10.75 7.83 -2.99
N TRP A 50 10.43 8.18 -1.74
CA TRP A 50 11.20 9.17 -1.01
C TRP A 50 12.58 8.64 -0.61
N ALA A 51 12.73 7.32 -0.40
CA ALA A 51 14.02 6.73 -0.11
C ALA A 51 15.03 6.90 -1.26
N ASP A 52 14.56 6.87 -2.51
CA ASP A 52 15.39 7.14 -3.69
C ASP A 52 15.99 8.56 -3.67
N HIS A 53 15.38 9.49 -2.93
CA HIS A 53 15.76 10.92 -2.90
C HIS A 53 16.38 11.36 -1.57
N HIS A 54 16.33 10.51 -0.53
CA HIS A 54 16.66 10.87 0.83
C HIS A 54 17.47 9.78 1.53
N SER A 55 18.78 10.02 1.67
CA SER A 55 19.71 9.09 2.32
C SER A 55 19.43 8.83 3.81
N TRP A 56 18.62 9.67 4.46
CA TRP A 56 18.22 9.45 5.85
C TRP A 56 17.10 8.41 6.01
N ILE A 57 16.44 8.03 4.92
CA ILE A 57 15.47 6.93 4.88
C ILE A 57 16.29 5.64 4.70
N ASP A 58 16.84 5.15 5.80
CA ASP A 58 17.62 3.92 5.85
C ASP A 58 16.74 2.71 6.23
N LEU A 59 17.37 1.55 6.47
CA LEU A 59 16.67 0.33 6.87
C LEU A 59 15.93 0.49 8.21
N GLU A 60 16.54 1.16 9.18
CA GLU A 60 15.95 1.32 10.51
C GLU A 60 14.72 2.23 10.44
N TYR A 61 14.81 3.35 9.72
CA TYR A 61 13.67 4.21 9.49
C TYR A 61 12.52 3.46 8.80
N ARG A 62 12.83 2.69 7.74
CA ARG A 62 11.85 1.84 7.05
C ARG A 62 11.15 0.86 7.99
N LEU A 63 11.89 0.23 8.90
CA LEU A 63 11.34 -0.69 9.90
C LEU A 63 10.46 0.03 10.94
N GLU A 64 10.89 1.19 11.42
CA GLU A 64 10.08 2.03 12.32
C GLU A 64 8.82 2.54 11.63
N PHE A 65 8.87 2.82 10.32
CA PHE A 65 7.73 3.27 9.52
C PHE A 65 6.61 2.21 9.53
N VAL A 66 6.94 0.97 9.21
CA VAL A 66 6.01 -0.17 9.27
C VAL A 66 5.52 -0.41 10.71
N ARG A 67 6.43 -0.33 11.69
CA ARG A 67 6.08 -0.55 13.10
C ARG A 67 5.05 0.45 13.59
N GLU A 68 5.21 1.72 13.23
CA GLU A 68 4.25 2.75 13.63
C GLU A 68 2.87 2.48 13.02
N ILE A 69 2.79 2.13 11.72
CA ILE A 69 1.49 1.79 11.10
C ILE A 69 0.83 0.62 11.82
N PHE A 70 1.55 -0.48 12.03
CA PHE A 70 1.02 -1.64 12.74
C PHE A 70 0.62 -1.36 14.18
N LYS A 71 1.35 -0.48 14.88
CA LYS A 71 0.96 -0.04 16.22
C LYS A 71 -0.38 0.69 16.21
N HIS A 72 -0.60 1.62 15.27
CA HIS A 72 -1.88 2.33 15.14
C HIS A 72 -3.02 1.39 14.75
N TRP A 73 -2.80 0.51 13.77
CA TRP A 73 -3.79 -0.49 13.37
C TRP A 73 -4.16 -1.40 14.53
N ARG A 74 -3.18 -1.90 15.29
CA ARG A 74 -3.41 -2.77 16.45
C ARG A 74 -4.30 -2.13 17.51
N VAL A 75 -4.12 -0.83 17.79
CA VAL A 75 -4.98 -0.11 18.74
C VAL A 75 -6.42 -0.04 18.23
N ARG A 76 -6.61 0.22 16.93
CA ARG A 76 -7.93 0.36 16.31
C ARG A 76 -8.68 -0.96 16.21
N ILE A 77 -8.01 -2.02 15.75
CA ILE A 77 -8.64 -3.33 15.57
C ILE A 77 -9.11 -3.96 16.88
N LYS A 78 -8.50 -3.61 18.03
CA LYS A 78 -8.96 -4.05 19.36
C LYS A 78 -10.43 -3.69 19.61
N GLY A 79 -10.91 -2.58 19.02
CA GLY A 79 -12.29 -2.13 19.11
C GLY A 79 -13.22 -2.66 18.01
N MET A 80 -12.71 -3.50 17.10
CA MET A 80 -13.45 -3.94 15.90
C MET A 80 -13.77 -5.44 15.99
N PRO A 81 -14.98 -5.90 15.62
CA PRO A 81 -15.21 -7.31 15.33
C PRO A 81 -14.37 -7.76 14.12
N PRO A 82 -13.96 -9.04 14.02
CA PRO A 82 -14.18 -10.14 14.96
C PRO A 82 -13.02 -10.33 15.97
N TYR A 83 -12.30 -9.26 16.33
CA TYR A 83 -11.14 -9.32 17.23
C TYR A 83 -11.32 -10.23 18.44
N GLN A 84 -12.41 -10.01 19.18
CA GLN A 84 -12.64 -10.59 20.49
C GLN A 84 -12.75 -12.11 20.44
N ASP A 85 -13.21 -12.65 19.30
CA ASP A 85 -13.49 -14.07 19.14
C ASP A 85 -12.44 -14.79 18.26
N ARG A 86 -11.83 -14.08 17.31
CA ARG A 86 -10.97 -14.69 16.28
C ARG A 86 -9.58 -14.06 16.16
N GLY A 87 -9.43 -12.78 16.50
CA GLY A 87 -8.18 -12.07 16.32
C GLY A 87 -7.90 -11.67 14.87
N TYR A 88 -6.66 -11.26 14.59
CA TYR A 88 -6.22 -10.77 13.29
C TYR A 88 -4.82 -11.25 12.93
N ARG A 89 -4.47 -11.11 11.65
CA ARG A 89 -3.11 -11.28 11.14
C ARG A 89 -2.67 -10.00 10.44
N LEU A 90 -1.51 -9.50 10.85
CA LEU A 90 -0.80 -8.42 10.17
C LEU A 90 0.27 -9.03 9.27
N TYR A 91 0.36 -8.54 8.04
CA TYR A 91 1.35 -8.99 7.06
C TYR A 91 2.20 -7.84 6.58
N LEU A 92 3.50 -8.08 6.44
CA LEU A 92 4.43 -7.28 5.62
C LEU A 92 5.04 -8.22 4.60
N TYR A 93 4.96 -7.91 3.31
CA TYR A 93 5.44 -8.82 2.26
C TYR A 93 6.08 -8.12 1.08
N GLU A 94 6.87 -8.91 0.35
CA GLU A 94 7.52 -8.53 -0.89
C GLU A 94 6.51 -8.38 -2.02
N ALA A 95 6.42 -7.17 -2.57
CA ALA A 95 5.79 -6.84 -3.84
C ALA A 95 6.63 -5.75 -4.55
N MET A 96 6.08 -5.05 -5.54
CA MET A 96 6.79 -3.95 -6.22
C MET A 96 7.25 -2.87 -5.23
N ALA A 97 6.43 -2.57 -4.22
CA ALA A 97 6.82 -1.87 -2.99
C ALA A 97 6.56 -2.79 -1.79
N PRO A 98 7.22 -2.57 -0.63
CA PRO A 98 6.86 -3.28 0.59
C PRO A 98 5.38 -3.06 0.86
N THR A 99 4.63 -4.14 1.03
CA THR A 99 3.18 -4.06 1.15
C THR A 99 2.75 -4.59 2.51
N ILE A 100 1.86 -3.82 3.14
CA ILE A 100 1.28 -4.18 4.43
C ILE A 100 -0.20 -4.54 4.28
N SER A 101 -0.69 -5.44 5.12
CA SER A 101 -2.12 -5.76 5.18
C SER A 101 -2.54 -6.24 6.56
N VAL A 102 -3.83 -6.11 6.87
CA VAL A 102 -4.47 -6.72 8.02
C VAL A 102 -5.71 -7.49 7.61
N VAL A 103 -5.84 -8.73 8.08
CA VAL A 103 -7.02 -9.56 7.84
C VAL A 103 -7.52 -10.15 9.16
N ALA A 104 -8.83 -10.35 9.26
CA ALA A 104 -9.39 -11.15 10.34
C ALA A 104 -8.96 -12.61 10.22
N GLU A 105 -8.80 -13.29 11.36
CA GLU A 105 -8.64 -14.73 11.38
C GLU A 105 -9.93 -15.42 10.88
N THR A 106 -9.77 -16.34 9.94
CA THR A 106 -10.87 -17.17 9.44
C THR A 106 -10.38 -18.61 9.22
N PRO A 107 -11.29 -19.59 9.05
CA PRO A 107 -10.91 -20.98 8.76
C PRO A 107 -10.06 -21.17 7.50
N PHE A 108 -10.08 -20.21 6.56
CA PHE A 108 -9.26 -20.23 5.35
C PHE A 108 -7.79 -19.85 5.63
N GLY A 109 -7.51 -19.16 6.74
CA GLY A 109 -6.17 -18.78 7.14
C GLY A 109 -5.52 -17.73 6.23
N PHE A 110 -4.51 -18.13 5.47
CA PHE A 110 -3.69 -17.23 4.67
C PHE A 110 -4.41 -16.76 3.38
N PRO A 111 -4.55 -15.43 3.12
CA PRO A 111 -5.38 -14.91 2.04
C PRO A 111 -4.78 -15.05 0.63
N TYR A 112 -3.45 -15.15 0.52
CA TYR A 112 -2.76 -14.89 -0.74
C TYR A 112 -2.45 -16.17 -1.51
N SER A 113 -2.55 -16.08 -2.84
CA SER A 113 -2.12 -17.12 -3.76
C SER A 113 -0.59 -17.16 -3.89
N GLY A 114 -0.07 -18.13 -4.67
CA GLY A 114 1.35 -18.28 -4.94
C GLY A 114 2.09 -19.20 -3.96
N GLN A 115 3.41 -19.01 -3.85
CA GLN A 115 4.30 -19.81 -2.99
C GLN A 115 5.03 -18.91 -1.99
N PRO A 116 4.36 -18.44 -0.92
CA PRO A 116 4.98 -17.60 0.09
C PRO A 116 6.09 -18.34 0.84
N THR A 117 7.19 -17.64 1.10
CA THR A 117 8.22 -18.03 2.06
C THR A 117 8.06 -17.17 3.30
N PHE A 118 7.65 -17.78 4.42
CA PHE A 118 7.51 -17.07 5.68
C PHE A 118 8.88 -16.75 6.27
N VAL A 119 9.10 -15.48 6.60
CA VAL A 119 10.31 -14.99 7.25
C VAL A 119 10.02 -14.60 8.69
N ALA A 120 11.02 -14.77 9.56
CA ALA A 120 10.85 -14.56 10.99
C ALA A 120 10.76 -13.06 11.33
N GLN A 121 11.46 -12.21 10.59
CA GLN A 121 11.59 -10.80 10.90
C GLN A 121 11.16 -9.90 9.73
N ARG A 122 10.50 -8.78 10.05
CA ARG A 122 10.21 -7.70 9.07
C ARG A 122 11.45 -7.21 8.34
N ARG A 123 12.61 -7.24 9.02
CA ARG A 123 13.92 -6.87 8.48
C ARG A 123 14.22 -7.62 7.18
N GLU A 124 13.95 -8.92 7.14
CA GLU A 124 14.21 -9.76 5.97
C GLU A 124 13.39 -9.36 4.73
N ILE A 125 12.25 -8.68 4.92
CA ILE A 125 11.47 -8.09 3.82
C ILE A 125 12.05 -6.72 3.42
N MET A 126 12.29 -5.84 4.40
CA MET A 126 12.72 -4.47 4.11
C MET A 126 14.13 -4.41 3.51
N GLU A 127 15.01 -5.34 3.86
CA GLU A 127 16.36 -5.45 3.27
C GLU A 127 16.34 -5.66 1.75
N LEU A 128 15.27 -6.26 1.21
CA LEU A 128 15.13 -6.48 -0.23
C LEU A 128 15.09 -5.17 -1.02
N TYR A 129 14.73 -4.06 -0.37
CA TYR A 129 14.49 -2.76 -1.00
C TYR A 129 15.67 -1.78 -0.87
N LEU A 130 16.74 -2.11 -0.16
CA LEU A 130 17.85 -1.17 0.09
C LEU A 130 18.59 -0.74 -1.19
N ASP A 131 18.77 -1.67 -2.12
CA ASP A 131 19.47 -1.43 -3.38
C ASP A 131 18.50 -1.40 -4.58
N ARG A 132 17.20 -1.25 -4.33
CA ARG A 132 16.17 -1.15 -5.36
C ARG A 132 15.69 0.28 -5.42
N SER A 133 15.56 0.80 -6.64
CA SER A 133 14.85 2.04 -6.86
C SER A 133 13.42 1.73 -7.26
N TRP A 134 12.44 2.30 -6.55
CA TRP A 134 11.04 2.05 -6.87
C TRP A 134 10.67 2.65 -8.23
N ILE A 135 11.23 3.82 -8.59
CA ILE A 135 10.98 4.44 -9.90
C ILE A 135 11.44 3.57 -11.07
N SER A 136 12.48 2.75 -10.86
CA SER A 136 13.04 1.90 -11.91
C SER A 136 12.06 0.85 -12.45
N ASN A 137 10.95 0.59 -11.75
CA ASN A 137 9.86 -0.26 -12.23
C ASN A 137 9.03 0.39 -13.35
N PHE A 138 9.25 1.68 -13.63
CA PHE A 138 8.46 2.44 -14.59
C PHE A 138 9.35 3.12 -15.64
N ASP A 139 8.85 3.15 -16.87
CA ASP A 139 9.49 3.81 -18.00
C ASP A 139 8.73 5.10 -18.33
N PHE A 140 9.18 6.23 -17.75
CA PHE A 140 8.62 7.56 -18.01
C PHE A 140 9.64 8.71 -17.88
N GLU A 141 9.36 9.84 -18.54
CA GLU A 141 10.07 11.09 -18.29
C GLU A 141 9.61 11.74 -16.97
N PRO A 142 10.51 12.30 -16.16
CA PRO A 142 10.21 12.70 -14.78
C PRO A 142 9.04 13.68 -14.70
N PHE A 143 7.97 13.23 -14.08
CA PHE A 143 6.82 14.03 -13.63
C PHE A 143 6.94 14.30 -12.13
N GLU A 144 6.32 15.37 -11.63
CA GLU A 144 6.16 15.61 -10.19
C GLU A 144 5.33 14.48 -9.57
N PHE A 145 6.03 13.52 -8.95
CA PHE A 145 5.46 12.24 -8.59
C PHE A 145 4.66 12.32 -7.28
N SER A 146 3.41 12.79 -7.37
CA SER A 146 2.45 12.75 -6.25
C SER A 146 1.11 12.18 -6.69
N GLY A 147 0.43 11.46 -5.79
CA GLY A 147 -0.91 10.94 -6.05
C GLY A 147 -1.90 12.05 -6.38
N LYS A 148 -1.74 13.22 -5.75
CA LYS A 148 -2.50 14.42 -6.06
C LYS A 148 -2.29 14.89 -7.50
N ALA A 149 -1.05 14.98 -7.97
CA ALA A 149 -0.75 15.42 -9.34
C ALA A 149 -1.31 14.45 -10.39
N LEU A 150 -1.27 13.13 -10.11
CA LEU A 150 -1.92 12.11 -10.95
C LEU A 150 -3.44 12.29 -10.99
N LEU A 151 -4.09 12.42 -9.82
CA LEU A 151 -5.54 12.63 -9.72
C LEU A 151 -5.98 13.95 -10.39
N ASP A 152 -5.24 15.03 -10.17
CA ASP A 152 -5.47 16.34 -10.79
C ASP A 152 -5.38 16.23 -12.33
N GLN A 153 -4.46 15.42 -12.86
CA GLN A 153 -4.33 15.22 -14.30
C GLN A 153 -5.47 14.35 -14.88
N ILE A 154 -5.95 13.35 -14.14
CA ILE A 154 -7.13 12.56 -14.51
C ILE A 154 -8.38 13.45 -14.53
N GLU A 155 -8.54 14.33 -13.54
CA GLU A 155 -9.63 15.30 -13.45
C GLU A 155 -9.60 16.27 -14.66
N LYS A 156 -8.44 16.88 -14.95
CA LYS A 156 -8.23 17.74 -16.15
C LYS A 156 -8.55 17.02 -17.46
N SER A 157 -8.34 15.71 -17.49
CA SER A 157 -8.62 14.85 -18.65
C SER A 157 -10.03 14.24 -18.61
N SER A 158 -10.94 14.84 -17.84
CA SER A 158 -12.35 14.44 -17.69
C SER A 158 -12.51 12.97 -17.29
N GLY A 159 -11.71 12.50 -16.34
CA GLY A 159 -11.71 11.11 -15.86
C GLY A 159 -11.08 10.09 -16.81
N SER A 160 -10.35 10.52 -17.84
CA SER A 160 -9.62 9.59 -18.70
C SER A 160 -8.49 8.90 -17.92
N ILE A 161 -8.28 7.61 -18.18
CA ILE A 161 -7.07 6.85 -17.79
C ILE A 161 -6.38 6.26 -19.03
N GLY A 162 -6.68 6.82 -20.20
CA GLY A 162 -6.12 6.43 -21.49
C GLY A 162 -5.10 7.46 -21.99
N LYS A 163 -4.92 7.51 -23.31
CA LYS A 163 -3.93 8.37 -23.99
C LYS A 163 -3.92 9.84 -23.52
N PRO A 164 -5.05 10.55 -23.31
CA PRO A 164 -5.01 11.96 -22.91
C PRO A 164 -4.23 12.21 -21.62
N THR A 165 -4.50 11.40 -20.60
CA THR A 165 -3.85 11.51 -19.29
C THR A 165 -2.42 11.00 -19.36
N ALA A 166 -2.22 9.84 -19.99
CA ALA A 166 -0.91 9.22 -20.10
C ALA A 166 0.09 10.13 -20.85
N ASN A 167 -0.32 10.72 -21.96
CA ASN A 167 0.50 11.66 -22.73
C ASN A 167 0.83 12.93 -21.93
N ALA A 168 -0.12 13.46 -21.16
CA ALA A 168 0.10 14.66 -20.35
C ALA A 168 1.07 14.42 -19.18
N LEU A 169 1.14 13.17 -18.71
CA LEU A 169 2.08 12.73 -17.67
C LEU A 169 3.41 12.21 -18.25
N GLY A 170 3.57 12.16 -19.57
CA GLY A 170 4.78 11.62 -20.21
C GLY A 170 4.95 10.10 -20.01
N ILE A 171 3.86 9.35 -19.80
CA ILE A 171 3.90 7.92 -19.48
C ILE A 171 3.10 7.07 -20.48
N LYS A 172 3.39 5.77 -20.54
CA LYS A 172 2.58 4.80 -21.31
C LYS A 172 1.25 4.51 -20.59
N VAL A 173 0.19 4.20 -21.35
CA VAL A 173 -1.15 3.90 -20.79
C VAL A 173 -1.12 2.70 -19.83
N GLY A 174 -0.33 1.66 -20.13
CA GLY A 174 -0.14 0.53 -19.22
C GLY A 174 0.47 0.97 -17.88
N ALA A 175 1.56 1.75 -17.96
CA ALA A 175 2.23 2.30 -16.78
C ALA A 175 1.31 3.19 -15.93
N LEU A 176 0.43 3.98 -16.54
CA LEU A 176 -0.57 4.77 -15.80
C LEU A 176 -1.47 3.89 -14.92
N ARG A 177 -1.91 2.73 -15.44
CA ARG A 177 -2.79 1.84 -14.67
C ARG A 177 -2.04 1.17 -13.54
N THR A 178 -0.83 0.69 -13.80
CA THR A 178 0.05 0.14 -12.77
C THR A 178 0.35 1.17 -11.69
N LEU A 179 0.59 2.42 -12.06
CA LEU A 179 0.80 3.51 -11.09
C LEU A 179 -0.45 3.76 -10.23
N ILE A 180 -1.63 3.81 -10.83
CA ILE A 180 -2.89 3.96 -10.08
C ILE A 180 -3.06 2.82 -9.06
N GLU A 181 -2.74 1.59 -9.47
CA GLU A 181 -2.81 0.41 -8.61
C GLU A 181 -1.81 0.48 -7.46
N GLN A 182 -0.53 0.68 -7.78
CA GLN A 182 0.55 0.73 -6.82
C GLN A 182 0.43 1.92 -5.86
N MET A 183 -0.22 3.01 -6.28
CA MET A 183 -0.47 4.16 -5.42
C MET A 183 -1.73 4.04 -4.56
N GLY A 184 -2.53 2.98 -4.73
CA GLY A 184 -3.80 2.80 -4.00
C GLY A 184 -4.88 3.79 -4.40
N LEU A 185 -4.86 4.32 -5.63
CA LEU A 185 -5.74 5.42 -6.08
C LEU A 185 -7.00 4.94 -6.81
N GLN A 186 -7.23 3.62 -6.89
CA GLN A 186 -8.30 2.99 -7.68
C GLN A 186 -9.68 3.59 -7.36
N SER A 187 -10.01 3.74 -6.08
CA SER A 187 -11.29 4.29 -5.62
C SER A 187 -11.46 5.76 -6.02
N SER A 188 -10.47 6.61 -5.71
CA SER A 188 -10.49 8.04 -6.06
C SER A 188 -10.55 8.25 -7.58
N VAL A 189 -9.83 7.44 -8.35
CA VAL A 189 -9.91 7.45 -9.82
C VAL A 189 -11.31 7.08 -10.29
N ASN A 190 -11.93 6.06 -9.71
CA ASN A 190 -13.29 5.65 -10.08
C ASN A 190 -14.36 6.66 -9.67
N GLU A 191 -14.17 7.40 -8.58
CA GLU A 191 -15.01 8.54 -8.19
C GLU A 191 -14.95 9.67 -9.22
N ILE A 192 -13.73 10.07 -9.64
CA ILE A 192 -13.53 11.06 -10.71
C ILE A 192 -14.19 10.57 -12.00
N ARG A 193 -13.95 9.32 -12.40
CA ARG A 193 -14.57 8.73 -13.61
C ARG A 193 -16.09 8.80 -13.57
N LYS A 194 -16.69 8.51 -12.41
CA LYS A 194 -18.14 8.58 -12.20
C LYS A 194 -18.66 10.02 -12.36
N LYS A 195 -17.96 11.03 -11.83
CA LYS A 195 -18.30 12.45 -12.02
C LYS A 195 -18.42 12.83 -13.50
N TYR A 196 -17.54 12.29 -14.34
CA TYR A 196 -17.56 12.49 -15.80
C TYR A 196 -18.34 11.43 -16.59
N LYS A 197 -19.24 10.67 -15.92
CA LYS A 197 -20.11 9.65 -16.54
C LYS A 197 -19.35 8.55 -17.31
N ARG A 198 -18.09 8.29 -16.94
CA ARG A 198 -17.31 7.19 -17.49
C ARG A 198 -17.60 5.90 -16.71
N ARG A 199 -17.53 4.76 -17.40
CA ARG A 199 -17.62 3.45 -16.74
C ARG A 199 -16.46 3.30 -15.74
N PRO A 200 -16.70 2.77 -14.53
CA PRO A 200 -15.64 2.41 -13.60
C PRO A 200 -14.60 1.54 -14.30
N ALA A 201 -13.33 1.84 -14.06
CA ALA A 201 -12.25 0.99 -14.50
C ALA A 201 -12.15 -0.22 -13.56
N ARG A 202 -11.93 -1.39 -14.15
CA ARG A 202 -11.49 -2.57 -13.43
C ARG A 202 -9.96 -2.52 -13.38
N PHE A 203 -9.43 -2.35 -12.18
CA PHE A 203 -8.02 -2.52 -11.90
C PHE A 203 -7.81 -4.00 -11.56
N SER A 204 -6.67 -4.55 -11.90
CA SER A 204 -6.39 -5.95 -11.62
C SER A 204 -6.16 -6.10 -10.12
N ASP A 205 -6.97 -6.91 -9.45
CA ASP A 205 -6.67 -7.40 -8.08
C ASP A 205 -5.55 -8.46 -8.13
N GLU A 206 -5.24 -8.95 -9.32
CA GLU A 206 -4.21 -9.95 -9.57
C GLU A 206 -2.86 -9.22 -9.68
N GLU A 207 -2.22 -8.97 -8.53
CA GLU A 207 -0.82 -9.36 -8.49
C GLU A 207 -0.84 -10.86 -8.80
N GLU A 208 -0.60 -11.25 -10.06
CA GLU A 208 -0.34 -12.62 -10.44
C GLU A 208 0.89 -13.08 -9.64
N TYR A 209 0.68 -13.52 -8.39
CA TYR A 209 1.70 -14.20 -7.59
C TYR A 209 1.90 -15.60 -8.18
N LEU A 210 2.33 -15.67 -9.45
CA LEU A 210 2.89 -16.86 -10.07
C LEU A 210 4.30 -17.16 -9.51
N HIS A 211 4.80 -16.33 -8.60
CA HIS A 211 6.16 -16.35 -8.08
C HIS A 211 6.24 -16.68 -6.58
N LYS A 212 7.43 -17.11 -6.17
CA LYS A 212 7.84 -17.18 -4.78
C LYS A 212 8.10 -15.76 -4.27
N TYR A 213 7.57 -15.42 -3.11
CA TYR A 213 7.77 -14.12 -2.47
C TYR A 213 7.99 -14.32 -0.97
N ARG A 214 8.58 -13.33 -0.30
CA ARG A 214 8.77 -13.38 1.16
C ARG A 214 7.63 -12.65 1.89
N ILE A 215 7.21 -13.20 3.03
CA ILE A 215 6.17 -12.60 3.87
C ILE A 215 6.50 -12.76 5.35
N HIS A 216 6.35 -11.69 6.10
CA HIS A 216 6.34 -11.70 7.56
C HIS A 216 4.90 -11.63 8.07
N GLU A 217 4.53 -12.55 8.95
CA GLU A 217 3.23 -12.59 9.63
C GLU A 217 3.41 -12.24 11.11
N GLN A 218 2.58 -11.33 11.60
CA GLN A 218 2.32 -11.16 13.03
C GLN A 218 0.87 -11.52 13.32
N ARG A 219 0.66 -12.55 14.14
CA ARG A 219 -0.66 -12.89 14.68
C ARG A 219 -1.01 -11.99 15.86
N ILE A 220 -2.28 -11.66 15.94
CA ILE A 220 -2.90 -10.93 17.04
C ILE A 220 -4.01 -11.80 17.57
N GLU A 221 -3.73 -12.42 18.70
CA GLU A 221 -4.67 -13.34 19.36
C GLU A 221 -5.92 -12.60 19.84
N PRO A 222 -7.07 -13.31 19.92
CA PRO A 222 -8.25 -12.80 20.58
C PRO A 222 -7.96 -12.30 22.00
N GLY A 223 -8.62 -11.21 22.40
CA GLY A 223 -8.53 -10.69 23.77
C GLY A 223 -7.20 -10.02 24.14
N PHE A 224 -6.33 -9.70 23.16
CA PHE A 224 -5.05 -9.06 23.43
C PHE A 224 -5.17 -7.69 24.18
N ALA A 225 -4.27 -7.53 25.16
CA ALA A 225 -3.99 -6.41 26.09
C ALA A 225 -3.58 -5.08 25.45
#